data_AF-A0A7Y4VNY5-F1
#
_entry.id   AF-A0A7Y4VNY5-F1
#
_cell.length_a   1.000
_cell.length_b   1.000
_cell.length_c   1.000
_cell.angle_alpha   90.00
_cell.angle_beta   90.00
_cell.angle_gamma   90.00
#
_symmetry.space_group_name_H-M   'P 1'
#
loop_
_entity.id
_entity.type
_entity.pdbx_description
1 polymer ?
#
loop_
_entity_poly.entity_id
_entity_poly.type
_entity_poly.pdbx_seq_one_letter_code
_entity_poly.pdbx_strand_id
1 'polypeptide(L)'
;MFRLAPTFDHGAALARNLTDAERLERLSTKDCNRTVAAFVRRASSALYADVHASKPMGTFAAFAAFAENAPAATDAWLERLEAVDEPVVQRVLSGVPGHRMSPVAKEFTLRLLMENRSRLLQRSIP
;
A
#
# COMPACT_ATOMS: atom_id res chain seq x y z
N MET A 1 -0.37 -2.32 34.33
CA MET A 1 -0.90 -3.08 33.19
C MET A 1 -0.52 -2.34 31.92
N PHE A 2 0.27 -2.95 31.03
CA PHE A 2 0.64 -2.35 29.75
C PHE A 2 -0.35 -2.76 28.66
N ARG A 3 -0.60 -1.88 27.70
CA ARG A 3 -1.40 -2.14 26.49
C ARG A 3 -0.67 -1.57 25.28
N LEU A 4 -0.92 -2.14 24.10
CA LEU A 4 -0.46 -1.56 22.85
C LEU A 4 -1.19 -0.23 22.60
N ALA A 5 -0.44 0.77 22.15
CA ALA A 5 -1.04 1.99 21.65
C ALA A 5 -1.79 1.71 20.32
N PRO A 6 -2.87 2.45 20.01
CA PRO A 6 -3.42 2.47 18.67
C PRO A 6 -2.35 2.83 17.64
N THR A 7 -2.51 2.41 16.39
CA THR A 7 -1.58 2.79 15.33
C THR A 7 -1.67 4.29 15.06
N PHE A 8 -0.54 4.94 14.81
CA PHE A 8 -0.46 6.39 14.57
C PHE A 8 0.60 6.71 13.50
N ASP A 9 0.72 7.99 13.13
CA ASP A 9 1.69 8.52 12.16
C ASP A 9 1.59 7.95 10.72
N HIS A 10 0.37 7.77 10.23
CA HIS A 10 0.10 7.34 8.86
C HIS A 10 0.24 8.48 7.82
N GLY A 11 0.65 9.69 8.24
CA GLY A 11 0.68 10.89 7.41
C GLY A 11 1.75 10.87 6.30
N ALA A 12 2.67 9.91 6.34
CA ALA A 12 3.66 9.66 5.28
C ALA A 12 3.15 8.70 4.17
N ALA A 13 1.98 8.09 4.34
CA ALA A 13 1.43 7.09 3.43
C ALA A 13 0.69 7.69 2.21
N LEU A 14 0.06 6.81 1.43
CA LEU A 14 -0.88 7.15 0.35
C LEU A 14 -0.34 8.10 -0.73
N ALA A 15 0.96 8.02 -1.01
CA ALA A 15 1.63 8.81 -2.04
C ALA A 15 1.41 10.33 -1.88
N ARG A 16 1.52 10.83 -0.63
CA ARG A 16 1.24 12.22 -0.26
C ARG A 16 1.94 13.28 -1.11
N ASN A 17 3.14 12.97 -1.62
CA ASN A 17 3.97 13.91 -2.37
C ASN A 17 3.56 14.03 -3.85
N LEU A 18 2.65 13.18 -4.35
CA LEU A 18 2.21 13.25 -5.74
C LEU A 18 1.28 14.45 -5.95
N THR A 19 1.44 15.10 -7.11
CA THR A 19 0.51 16.11 -7.60
C THR A 19 -0.68 15.45 -8.29
N ASP A 20 -1.79 16.17 -8.41
CA ASP A 20 -2.95 15.68 -9.15
C ASP A 20 -2.66 15.44 -10.64
N ALA A 21 -1.78 16.25 -11.24
CA ALA A 21 -1.31 16.04 -12.61
C ALA A 21 -0.55 14.71 -12.74
N GLU A 22 0.35 14.39 -11.81
CA GLU A 22 1.05 13.12 -11.82
C GLU A 22 0.11 11.94 -11.54
N ARG A 23 -0.84 12.10 -10.61
CA ARG A 23 -1.87 11.06 -10.37
C ARG A 23 -2.67 10.76 -11.62
N LEU A 24 -3.12 11.79 -12.33
CA LEU A 24 -3.88 11.64 -13.58
C LEU A 24 -3.04 10.95 -14.67
N GLU A 25 -1.78 11.35 -14.82
CA GLU A 25 -0.86 10.71 -15.77
C GLU A 25 -0.73 9.21 -15.47
N ARG A 26 -0.45 8.84 -14.21
CA ARG A 26 -0.30 7.43 -13.82
C ARG A 26 -1.58 6.59 -14.00
N LEU A 27 -2.74 7.22 -13.90
CA LEU A 27 -4.06 6.59 -14.12
C LEU A 27 -4.38 6.37 -15.61
N SER A 28 -3.86 7.20 -16.50
CA SER A 28 -4.25 7.23 -17.93
C SER A 28 -3.12 6.86 -18.91
N THR A 29 -1.89 6.75 -18.43
CA THR A 29 -0.71 6.47 -19.24
C THR A 29 -0.75 5.09 -19.88
N LYS A 30 -0.21 5.01 -21.09
CA LYS A 30 0.05 3.73 -21.79
C LYS A 30 1.46 3.19 -21.50
N ASP A 31 2.33 3.98 -20.88
CA ASP A 31 3.66 3.52 -20.47
C ASP A 31 3.53 2.61 -19.23
N CYS A 32 3.80 1.33 -19.43
CA CYS A 32 3.73 0.31 -18.40
C CYS A 32 4.58 0.64 -17.15
N ASN A 33 5.68 1.38 -17.31
CA ASN A 33 6.58 1.78 -16.23
C ASN A 33 6.09 2.98 -15.41
N ARG A 34 5.07 3.68 -15.91
CA ARG A 34 4.47 4.86 -15.26
C ARG A 34 3.14 4.55 -14.58
N THR A 35 2.51 3.43 -14.90
CA THR A 35 1.25 2.96 -14.29
C THR A 35 1.28 2.95 -12.76
N VAL A 36 0.08 2.99 -12.14
CA VAL A 36 -0.07 2.81 -10.69
C VAL A 36 0.54 1.49 -10.19
N ALA A 37 0.39 0.41 -10.96
CA ALA A 37 1.00 -0.89 -10.63
C ALA A 37 2.54 -0.83 -10.61
N ALA A 38 3.16 -0.11 -11.56
CA ALA A 38 4.61 0.10 -11.54
C ALA A 38 5.06 0.98 -10.38
N PHE A 39 4.28 2.01 -10.02
CA PHE A 39 4.54 2.84 -8.84
C PHE A 39 4.54 2.00 -7.55
N VAL A 40 3.51 1.17 -7.36
CA VAL A 40 3.37 0.24 -6.23
C VAL A 40 4.55 -0.73 -6.14
N ARG A 41 5.02 -1.28 -7.26
CA ARG A 41 6.17 -2.20 -7.31
C ARG A 41 7.50 -1.58 -6.90
N ARG A 42 7.65 -0.26 -7.05
CA ARG A 42 8.88 0.46 -6.68
C ARG A 42 8.92 0.92 -5.23
N ALA A 43 7.84 0.70 -4.47
CA ALA A 43 7.76 1.15 -3.08
C ALA A 43 8.79 0.45 -2.18
N SER A 44 9.69 1.24 -1.63
CA SER A 44 10.67 0.83 -0.62
C SER A 44 10.02 0.82 0.77
N SER A 45 10.42 -0.12 1.61
CA SER A 45 10.18 -0.06 3.05
C SER A 45 11.30 0.73 3.75
N ALA A 46 11.27 0.77 5.07
CA ALA A 46 12.38 1.20 5.92
C ALA A 46 13.07 0.01 6.64
N LEU A 47 12.75 -1.22 6.24
CA LEU A 47 13.28 -2.45 6.82
C LEU A 47 14.45 -2.94 5.99
N TYR A 48 15.52 -3.35 6.65
CA TYR A 48 16.73 -3.88 6.05
C TYR A 48 16.81 -5.38 6.32
N ALA A 49 17.34 -6.16 5.36
CA ALA A 49 17.44 -7.60 5.50
C ALA A 49 18.35 -8.01 6.68
N ASP A 50 19.42 -7.23 6.90
CA ASP A 50 20.37 -7.40 7.98
C ASP A 50 21.11 -6.08 8.25
N VAL A 51 22.01 -6.10 9.24
CA VAL A 51 22.80 -4.93 9.69
C VAL A 51 23.84 -4.44 8.67
N HIS A 52 24.20 -5.25 7.69
CA HIS A 52 25.17 -4.94 6.64
C HIS A 52 24.51 -4.52 5.33
N ALA A 53 23.19 -4.70 5.20
CA ALA A 53 22.44 -4.31 4.02
C ALA A 53 22.54 -2.79 3.77
N SER A 54 23.05 -2.43 2.59
CA SER A 54 23.23 -1.02 2.19
C SER A 54 21.95 -0.35 1.68
N LYS A 55 20.89 -1.13 1.43
CA LYS A 55 19.60 -0.65 0.92
C LYS A 55 18.44 -1.33 1.65
N PRO A 56 17.35 -0.58 1.90
CA PRO A 56 16.14 -1.17 2.46
C PRO A 56 15.47 -2.13 1.47
N MET A 57 14.74 -3.09 2.02
CA MET A 57 13.90 -4.00 1.26
C MET A 57 12.72 -3.27 0.63
N GLY A 58 12.26 -3.77 -0.53
CA GLY A 58 10.95 -3.40 -1.06
C GLY A 58 9.83 -3.82 -0.10
N THR A 59 8.71 -3.09 -0.10
CA THR A 59 7.55 -3.38 0.78
C THR A 59 7.08 -4.83 0.70
N PHE A 60 7.03 -5.41 -0.50
CA PHE A 60 6.64 -6.82 -0.68
C PHE A 60 7.71 -7.79 -0.16
N ALA A 61 9.00 -7.51 -0.40
CA ALA A 61 10.09 -8.35 0.08
C ALA A 61 10.16 -8.36 1.62
N ALA A 62 9.94 -7.20 2.24
CA ALA A 62 9.86 -7.09 3.70
C ALA A 62 8.68 -7.92 4.28
N PHE A 63 7.54 -7.91 3.59
CA PHE A 63 6.39 -8.72 3.98
C PHE A 63 6.67 -10.23 3.80
N ALA A 64 7.31 -10.64 2.71
CA ALA A 64 7.71 -12.04 2.51
C ALA A 64 8.68 -12.53 3.59
N ALA A 65 9.70 -11.73 3.93
CA ALA A 65 10.62 -12.05 5.02
C ALA A 65 9.89 -12.16 6.38
N PHE A 66 8.90 -11.30 6.64
CA PHE A 66 8.06 -11.42 7.84
C PHE A 66 7.24 -12.72 7.82
N ALA A 67 6.71 -13.10 6.66
CA ALA A 67 5.88 -14.29 6.53
C ALA A 67 6.62 -15.59 6.83
N GLU A 68 7.87 -15.70 6.39
CA GLU A 68 8.76 -16.82 6.72
C GLU A 68 8.96 -16.96 8.25
N ASN A 69 8.99 -15.84 8.97
CA ASN A 69 9.24 -15.82 10.42
C ASN A 69 7.96 -15.99 11.26
N ALA A 70 6.80 -15.57 10.77
CA ALA A 70 5.55 -15.60 11.50
C ALA A 70 4.34 -15.99 10.61
N PRO A 71 4.24 -17.26 10.18
CA PRO A 71 3.18 -17.72 9.27
C PRO A 71 1.77 -17.47 9.82
N ALA A 72 1.52 -17.82 11.09
CA ALA A 72 0.20 -17.63 11.71
C ALA A 72 -0.23 -16.15 11.78
N ALA A 73 0.71 -15.23 11.98
CA ALA A 73 0.41 -13.80 11.94
C ALA A 73 0.13 -13.32 10.52
N THR A 74 0.85 -13.86 9.54
CA THR A 74 0.64 -13.58 8.12
C THR A 74 -0.74 -13.99 7.67
N ASP A 75 -1.16 -15.22 7.97
CA ASP A 75 -2.49 -15.73 7.64
C ASP A 75 -3.59 -14.83 8.25
N ALA A 76 -3.44 -14.49 9.53
CA ALA A 76 -4.36 -13.61 10.23
C ALA A 76 -4.46 -12.21 9.58
N TRP A 77 -3.37 -11.67 9.05
CA TRP A 77 -3.39 -10.38 8.36
C TRP A 77 -3.92 -10.45 6.93
N LEU A 78 -3.63 -11.53 6.21
CA LEU A 78 -4.18 -11.76 4.86
C LEU A 78 -5.69 -11.98 4.91
N GLU A 79 -6.20 -12.77 5.86
CA GLU A 79 -7.64 -12.97 6.08
C GLU A 79 -8.36 -11.63 6.35
N ARG A 80 -7.75 -10.75 7.17
CA ARG A 80 -8.30 -9.40 7.40
C ARG A 80 -8.27 -8.54 6.14
N LEU A 81 -7.21 -8.67 5.33
CA LEU A 81 -7.06 -7.93 4.08
C LEU A 81 -8.07 -8.39 3.01
N GLU A 82 -8.49 -9.65 3.04
CA GLU A 82 -9.56 -10.15 2.16
C GLU A 82 -10.86 -9.36 2.35
N ALA A 83 -11.19 -8.99 3.59
CA ALA A 83 -12.38 -8.18 3.91
C ALA A 83 -12.26 -6.70 3.50
N VAL A 84 -11.07 -6.22 3.11
CA VAL A 84 -10.85 -4.83 2.64
C VAL A 84 -11.06 -4.77 1.13
N ASP A 85 -12.31 -4.76 0.68
CA ASP A 85 -12.64 -4.72 -0.73
C ASP A 85 -12.76 -3.28 -1.28
N GLU A 86 -12.92 -3.18 -2.60
CA GLU A 86 -13.05 -1.90 -3.30
C GLU A 86 -14.24 -1.06 -2.78
N PRO A 87 -15.46 -1.60 -2.58
CA PRO A 87 -16.57 -0.87 -1.97
C PRO A 87 -16.27 -0.28 -0.58
N VAL A 88 -15.59 -1.04 0.30
CA VAL A 88 -15.20 -0.55 1.63
C VAL A 88 -14.24 0.64 1.50
N VAL A 89 -13.21 0.52 0.68
CA VAL A 89 -12.23 1.60 0.47
C VAL A 89 -12.87 2.82 -0.19
N GLN A 90 -13.69 2.61 -1.22
CA GLN A 90 -14.38 3.68 -1.93
C GLN A 90 -15.29 4.47 -0.99
N ARG A 91 -15.99 3.80 -0.07
CA ARG A 91 -16.85 4.45 0.94
C ARG A 91 -16.05 5.37 1.86
N VAL A 92 -14.90 4.91 2.35
CA VAL A 92 -13.99 5.72 3.19
C VAL A 92 -13.50 6.94 2.42
N LEU A 93 -13.01 6.76 1.18
CA LEU A 93 -12.52 7.85 0.34
C LEU A 93 -13.61 8.85 -0.03
N SER A 94 -14.83 8.38 -0.24
CA SER A 94 -15.99 9.22 -0.55
C SER A 94 -16.33 10.17 0.60
N GLY A 95 -16.13 9.73 1.85
CA GLY A 95 -16.32 10.55 3.05
C GLY A 95 -15.32 11.70 3.23
N VAL A 96 -14.20 11.71 2.50
CA VAL A 96 -13.21 12.80 2.59
C VAL A 96 -13.71 14.03 1.82
N PRO A 97 -13.77 15.23 2.41
CA PRO A 97 -14.23 16.43 1.71
C PRO A 97 -13.39 16.76 0.48
N GLY A 98 -14.03 17.23 -0.60
CA GLY A 98 -13.36 17.53 -1.88
C GLY A 98 -12.24 18.59 -1.80
N HIS A 99 -12.34 19.52 -0.85
CA HIS A 99 -11.30 20.53 -0.60
C HIS A 99 -10.07 19.95 0.15
N ARG A 100 -10.18 18.74 0.72
CA ARG A 100 -9.07 18.00 1.36
C ARG A 100 -8.46 16.97 0.42
N MET A 101 -9.28 16.37 -0.45
CA MET A 101 -8.86 15.33 -1.38
C MET A 101 -9.67 15.45 -2.66
N SER A 102 -8.99 15.78 -3.76
CA SER A 102 -9.61 15.95 -5.06
C SER A 102 -10.18 14.62 -5.59
N PRO A 103 -11.09 14.66 -6.58
CA PRO A 103 -11.60 13.44 -7.20
C PRO A 103 -10.51 12.54 -7.78
N VAL A 104 -9.50 13.12 -8.44
CA VAL A 104 -8.37 12.35 -8.99
C VAL A 104 -7.48 11.76 -7.89
N ALA A 105 -7.31 12.46 -6.77
CA ALA A 105 -6.61 11.90 -5.61
C ALA A 105 -7.34 10.69 -5.05
N LYS A 106 -8.67 10.75 -4.91
CA LYS A 106 -9.49 9.61 -4.46
C LYS A 106 -9.35 8.41 -5.39
N GLU A 107 -9.49 8.62 -6.69
CA GLU A 107 -9.36 7.56 -7.69
C GLU A 107 -7.97 6.92 -7.67
N PHE A 108 -6.92 7.74 -7.64
CA PHE A 108 -5.55 7.25 -7.55
C PHE A 108 -5.32 6.44 -6.27
N THR A 109 -5.81 6.92 -5.12
CA THR A 109 -5.66 6.22 -3.84
C THR A 109 -6.43 4.90 -3.83
N LEU A 110 -7.62 4.84 -4.43
CA LEU A 110 -8.38 3.59 -4.59
C LEU A 110 -7.55 2.58 -5.38
N ARG A 111 -7.07 2.96 -6.58
CA ARG A 111 -6.24 2.10 -7.41
C ARG A 111 -4.95 1.69 -6.70
N LEU A 112 -4.27 2.61 -6.01
CA LEU A 112 -3.06 2.34 -5.23
C LEU A 112 -3.28 1.25 -4.18
N LEU A 113 -4.39 1.30 -3.45
CA LEU A 113 -4.73 0.33 -2.42
C LEU A 113 -5.12 -1.02 -3.03
N MET A 114 -5.91 -1.02 -4.10
CA MET A 114 -6.33 -2.25 -4.77
C MET A 114 -5.15 -2.99 -5.43
N GLU A 115 -4.20 -2.28 -6.03
CA GLU A 115 -2.98 -2.87 -6.58
C GLU A 115 -2.10 -3.50 -5.48
N ASN A 116 -1.96 -2.82 -4.33
CA ASN A 116 -1.23 -3.39 -3.19
C ASN A 116 -1.94 -4.63 -2.62
N ARG A 117 -3.27 -4.56 -2.42
CA ARG A 117 -4.08 -5.68 -1.94
C ARG A 117 -3.95 -6.88 -2.86
N SER A 118 -4.19 -6.68 -4.15
CA SER A 118 -4.07 -7.72 -5.18
C SER A 118 -2.71 -8.39 -5.13
N ARG A 119 -1.63 -7.61 -5.04
CA ARG A 119 -0.26 -8.14 -4.99
C ARG A 119 0.01 -9.01 -3.75
N LEU A 120 -0.60 -8.68 -2.61
CA LEU A 120 -0.46 -9.44 -1.37
C LEU A 120 -1.30 -10.72 -1.36
N LEU A 121 -2.52 -10.69 -1.91
CA LEU A 121 -3.43 -11.84 -1.91
C LEU A 121 -3.18 -12.84 -3.05
N GLN A 122 -2.72 -12.37 -4.23
CA GLN A 122 -2.53 -13.24 -5.40
C GLN A 122 -1.20 -14.00 -5.41
N ARG A 123 -0.21 -13.56 -4.63
CA ARG A 123 1.08 -14.23 -4.57
C ARG A 123 1.06 -15.17 -3.38
N SER A 124 1.17 -16.48 -3.66
CA SER A 124 1.63 -17.44 -2.66
C SER A 124 2.97 -16.92 -2.13
N ILE A 125 2.95 -16.40 -0.92
CA ILE A 125 4.17 -16.14 -0.18
C ILE A 125 4.72 -17.54 0.14
N PRO A 126 5.97 -17.85 -0.21
CA PRO A 126 6.56 -19.15 0.10
C PRO A 126 6.58 -19.42 1.61
#